data_AF-A0A7C3BI03-F1
#
_entry.id   AF-A0A7C3BI03-F1
#
_cell.length_a   1.000
_cell.length_b   1.000
_cell.length_c   1.000
_cell.angle_alpha   90.00
_cell.angle_beta   90.00
_cell.angle_gamma   90.00
#
_symmetry.space_group_name_H-M   'P 1'
#
loop_
_entity.id
_entity.type
_entity.pdbx_description
1 polymer ?
#
loop_
_entity_poly.entity_id
_entity_poly.type
_entity_poly.pdbx_seq_one_letter_code
_entity_poly.pdbx_strand_id
1 'polypeptide(L)'
;MIEELRAACDKHESESLIIRLLRIFSVYLTALFVKLDLHPNSVSLLSIIAAITGGILLTLGTQRYFIVGAVVLLFSHLLDRCDGELARYTGKFTAYGSYLEVLNSNILYSSIFIGLSVGTYRLLGDINMLWFGISAMLFKLLYRFSETRRGTLLKNLKQSSRYAPLTLNQASSIYKRVLWEAFMFLFFAGGILLLILLFAILNQLDILVMFYGVTMPLLFLVQNYFHWLDLRGR
;
A
#
# COMPACT_ATOMS: atom_id res chain seq x y z
N MET A 1 17.30 -13.41 -18.70
CA MET A 1 17.24 -12.47 -17.56
C MET A 1 15.88 -11.78 -17.39
N ILE A 2 15.45 -10.84 -18.24
CA ILE A 2 14.16 -10.12 -18.03
C ILE A 2 12.96 -11.06 -18.12
N GLU A 3 12.93 -11.96 -19.10
CA GLU A 3 11.86 -12.96 -19.24
C GLU A 3 11.84 -13.95 -18.08
N GLU A 4 13.01 -14.37 -17.59
CA GLU A 4 13.12 -15.21 -16.39
C GLU A 4 12.63 -14.50 -15.12
N LEU A 5 12.93 -13.21 -14.97
CA LEU A 5 12.42 -12.38 -13.87
C LEU A 5 10.89 -12.27 -13.92
N ARG A 6 10.32 -12.06 -15.11
CA ARG A 6 8.86 -12.05 -15.31
C ARG A 6 8.25 -13.40 -14.94
N ALA A 7 8.84 -14.50 -15.40
CA ALA A 7 8.37 -15.84 -15.10
C ALA A 7 8.48 -16.19 -13.59
N ALA A 8 9.57 -15.78 -12.93
CA ALA A 8 9.77 -16.02 -11.49
C ALA A 8 8.84 -15.18 -10.61
N CYS A 9 8.36 -14.04 -11.10
CA CYS A 9 7.54 -13.10 -10.34
C CYS A 9 6.04 -13.18 -10.66
N ASP A 10 5.63 -14.01 -11.62
CA ASP A 10 4.24 -14.07 -12.08
C ASP A 10 3.35 -14.77 -11.06
N LYS A 11 2.39 -14.03 -10.50
CA LYS A 11 1.27 -14.59 -9.73
C LYS A 11 0.03 -14.64 -10.61
N HIS A 12 -0.55 -15.84 -10.74
CA HIS A 12 -1.80 -16.10 -11.44
C HIS A 12 -2.99 -15.24 -10.90
N GLU A 13 -3.64 -14.55 -11.85
CA GLU A 13 -5.05 -14.12 -11.91
C GLU A 13 -5.65 -13.04 -10.98
N SER A 14 -5.08 -12.68 -9.83
CA SER A 14 -5.78 -11.80 -8.84
C SER A 14 -5.20 -10.41 -8.58
N GLU A 15 -4.21 -9.97 -9.36
CA GLU A 15 -3.55 -8.68 -9.14
C GLU A 15 -4.27 -7.51 -9.78
N SER A 16 -4.39 -6.41 -9.02
CA SER A 16 -5.00 -5.16 -9.48
C SER A 16 -4.22 -4.55 -10.65
N LEU A 17 -4.90 -3.76 -11.47
CA LEU A 17 -4.30 -3.14 -12.67
C LEU A 17 -3.05 -2.31 -12.33
N ILE A 18 -3.07 -1.61 -11.20
CA ILE A 18 -1.94 -0.79 -10.73
C ILE A 18 -0.71 -1.65 -10.47
N ILE A 19 -0.88 -2.84 -9.88
CA ILE A 19 0.22 -3.76 -9.61
C ILE A 19 0.85 -4.23 -10.92
N ARG A 20 0.03 -4.50 -11.94
CA ARG A 20 0.52 -4.87 -13.28
C ARG A 20 1.29 -3.72 -13.93
N LEU A 21 0.79 -2.49 -13.81
CA LEU A 21 1.49 -1.31 -14.33
C LEU A 21 2.83 -1.10 -13.63
N LEU A 22 2.87 -1.19 -12.29
CA LEU A 22 4.11 -1.10 -11.54
C LEU A 22 5.10 -2.20 -11.93
N ARG A 23 4.60 -3.42 -12.21
CA ARG A 23 5.43 -4.55 -12.66
C ARG A 23 6.20 -4.26 -13.95
N ILE A 24 5.62 -3.48 -14.86
CA ILE A 24 6.29 -3.09 -16.10
C ILE A 24 7.58 -2.34 -15.78
N PHE A 25 7.57 -1.49 -14.74
CA PHE A 25 8.73 -0.69 -14.34
C PHE A 25 9.65 -1.43 -13.35
N SER A 26 9.09 -2.15 -12.38
CA SER A 26 9.87 -2.82 -11.32
C SER A 26 10.81 -3.86 -11.90
N VAL A 27 10.40 -4.63 -12.90
CA VAL A 27 11.24 -5.69 -13.48
C VAL A 27 12.57 -5.14 -14.04
N TYR A 28 12.56 -3.95 -14.65
CA TYR A 28 13.79 -3.34 -15.15
C TYR A 28 14.70 -2.86 -14.01
N LEU A 29 14.11 -2.34 -12.94
CA LEU A 29 14.85 -1.88 -11.77
C LEU A 29 15.40 -3.07 -10.97
N THR A 30 14.62 -4.13 -10.80
CA THR A 30 15.03 -5.41 -10.22
C THR A 30 16.17 -6.02 -11.02
N ALA A 31 16.11 -6.01 -12.35
CA ALA A 31 17.21 -6.46 -13.21
C ALA A 31 18.52 -5.68 -12.98
N LEU A 32 18.43 -4.37 -12.71
CA LEU A 32 19.59 -3.57 -12.34
C LEU A 32 20.13 -3.99 -10.96
N PHE A 33 19.27 -4.19 -9.96
CA PHE A 33 19.68 -4.62 -8.63
C PHE A 33 20.30 -6.01 -8.59
N VAL A 34 19.83 -6.93 -9.45
CA VAL A 34 20.46 -8.24 -9.67
C VAL A 34 21.89 -8.07 -10.19
N LYS A 35 22.10 -7.20 -11.19
CA LYS A 35 23.45 -6.93 -11.75
C LYS A 35 24.40 -6.29 -10.74
N LEU A 36 23.86 -5.53 -9.79
CA LEU A 36 24.60 -4.89 -8.71
C LEU A 36 24.80 -5.79 -7.48
N ASP A 37 24.34 -7.04 -7.52
CA ASP A 37 24.33 -8.02 -6.41
C ASP A 37 23.82 -7.44 -5.08
N LEU A 38 22.78 -6.60 -5.16
CA LEU A 38 22.19 -6.01 -3.97
C LEU A 38 21.40 -7.07 -3.18
N HIS A 39 21.45 -6.98 -1.86
CA HIS A 39 20.62 -7.79 -0.98
C HIS A 39 19.19 -7.22 -0.93
N PRO A 40 18.11 -8.04 -0.98
CA PRO A 40 16.72 -7.58 -0.88
C PRO A 40 16.48 -6.61 0.28
N ASN A 41 16.94 -6.97 1.48
CA ASN A 41 16.81 -6.13 2.68
C ASN A 41 17.42 -4.72 2.53
N SER A 42 18.49 -4.56 1.73
CA SER A 42 19.08 -3.24 1.48
C SER A 42 18.16 -2.37 0.60
N VAL A 43 17.49 -2.99 -0.37
CA VAL A 43 16.49 -2.32 -1.20
C VAL A 43 15.25 -1.96 -0.37
N SER A 44 14.83 -2.83 0.56
CA SER A 44 13.78 -2.53 1.54
C SER A 44 14.13 -1.35 2.45
N LEU A 45 15.39 -1.22 2.89
CA LEU A 45 15.81 -0.08 3.70
C LEU A 45 15.78 1.22 2.88
N LEU A 46 16.20 1.16 1.61
CA LEU A 46 16.14 2.32 0.71
C LEU A 46 14.70 2.77 0.46
N SER A 47 13.75 1.83 0.33
CA SER A 47 12.33 2.15 0.17
C SER A 47 11.77 2.85 1.41
N ILE A 48 12.16 2.42 2.62
CA ILE A 48 11.80 3.10 3.88
C ILE A 48 12.34 4.53 3.93
N ILE A 49 13.61 4.73 3.59
CA ILE A 49 14.22 6.07 3.58
C ILE A 49 13.50 6.98 2.59
N ALA A 50 13.19 6.46 1.39
CA ALA A 50 12.43 7.20 0.38
C ALA A 50 11.00 7.51 0.88
N ALA A 51 10.34 6.60 1.59
CA ALA A 51 8.99 6.84 2.15
C ALA A 51 9.00 8.02 3.13
N ILE A 52 9.95 8.02 4.07
CA ILE A 52 10.11 9.08 5.06
C ILE A 52 10.46 10.41 4.39
N THR A 53 11.41 10.39 3.44
CA THR A 53 11.82 11.58 2.70
C THR A 53 10.65 12.19 1.93
N GLY A 54 9.86 11.36 1.25
CA GLY A 54 8.67 11.78 0.54
C GLY A 54 7.62 12.40 1.48
N GLY A 55 7.38 11.79 2.64
CA GLY A 55 6.51 12.34 3.69
C GLY A 55 6.98 13.71 4.19
N ILE A 56 8.28 13.86 4.48
CA ILE A 56 8.87 15.14 4.92
C ILE A 56 8.68 16.22 3.85
N LEU A 57 8.90 15.90 2.57
CA LEU A 57 8.68 16.85 1.48
C LEU A 57 7.22 17.34 1.44
N LEU A 58 6.24 16.45 1.62
CA LEU A 58 4.84 16.86 1.70
C LEU A 58 4.58 17.86 2.83
N THR A 59 5.26 17.75 3.98
CA THR A 59 5.09 18.69 5.10
C THR A 59 5.49 20.13 4.76
N LEU A 60 6.24 20.38 3.69
CA LEU A 60 6.71 21.73 3.34
C LEU A 60 5.58 22.63 2.82
N GLY A 61 4.41 22.07 2.47
CA GLY A 61 3.18 22.85 2.29
C GLY A 61 3.14 23.73 1.04
N THR A 62 3.95 23.44 0.02
CA THR A 62 3.86 24.11 -1.29
C THR A 62 3.55 23.11 -2.39
N GLN A 63 2.88 23.55 -3.44
CA GLN A 63 2.53 22.70 -4.59
C GLN A 63 3.73 21.95 -5.18
N ARG A 64 4.88 22.63 -5.31
CA ARG A 64 6.11 22.01 -5.82
C ARG A 64 6.56 20.84 -4.94
N TYR A 65 6.59 21.05 -3.62
CA TYR A 65 7.00 20.00 -2.69
C TYR A 65 5.96 18.88 -2.57
N PHE A 66 4.68 19.18 -2.77
CA PHE A 66 3.65 18.15 -2.87
C PHE A 66 3.87 17.22 -4.07
N ILE A 67 4.16 17.79 -5.25
CA ILE A 67 4.43 17.00 -6.46
C ILE A 67 5.72 16.17 -6.27
N VAL A 68 6.81 16.80 -5.84
CA VAL A 68 8.10 16.10 -5.64
C VAL A 68 7.96 15.02 -4.55
N GLY A 69 7.28 15.32 -3.43
CA GLY A 69 7.01 14.35 -2.38
C GLY A 69 6.19 13.16 -2.87
N ALA A 70 5.14 13.40 -3.66
CA ALA A 70 4.33 12.35 -4.26
C ALA A 70 5.15 11.44 -5.20
N VAL A 71 6.02 12.02 -6.03
CA VAL A 71 6.92 11.27 -6.91
C VAL A 71 7.92 10.41 -6.11
N VAL A 72 8.50 10.97 -5.05
CA VAL A 72 9.41 10.23 -4.17
C VAL A 72 8.69 9.07 -3.45
N LEU A 73 7.46 9.27 -3.02
CA LEU A 73 6.64 8.21 -2.41
C LEU A 73 6.25 7.12 -3.42
N LEU A 74 5.92 7.49 -4.67
CA LEU A 74 5.72 6.53 -5.76
C LEU A 74 6.98 5.70 -6.02
N PHE A 75 8.14 6.35 -6.01
CA PHE A 75 9.42 5.68 -6.16
C PHE A 75 9.72 4.73 -4.99
N SER A 76 9.44 5.16 -3.75
CA SER A 76 9.51 4.29 -2.57
C SER A 76 8.62 3.05 -2.72
N HIS A 77 7.37 3.22 -3.18
CA HIS A 77 6.45 2.10 -3.40
C HIS A 77 6.93 1.18 -4.53
N LEU A 78 7.60 1.70 -5.54
CA LEU A 78 8.22 0.90 -6.61
C LEU A 78 9.38 0.06 -6.07
N LEU A 79 10.24 0.63 -5.22
CA LEU A 79 11.36 -0.08 -4.59
C LEU A 79 10.89 -1.25 -3.72
N ASP A 80 9.78 -1.09 -2.98
CA ASP A 80 9.11 -2.14 -2.18
C ASP A 80 8.48 -3.26 -3.03
N ARG A 81 8.40 -3.09 -4.35
CA ARG A 81 8.10 -4.22 -5.25
C ARG A 81 9.37 -4.90 -5.72
N CYS A 82 10.40 -4.10 -5.97
CA CYS A 82 11.68 -4.60 -6.47
C CYS A 82 12.38 -5.49 -5.44
N ASP A 83 12.33 -5.18 -4.14
CA ASP A 83 12.89 -6.03 -3.10
C ASP A 83 12.22 -7.41 -3.02
N GLY A 84 10.88 -7.46 -3.15
CA GLY A 84 10.10 -8.71 -3.17
C GLY A 84 10.33 -9.54 -4.44
N GLU A 85 10.48 -8.89 -5.59
CA GLU A 85 10.87 -9.54 -6.85
C GLU A 85 12.32 -10.07 -6.77
N LEU A 86 13.23 -9.28 -6.21
CA LEU A 86 14.63 -9.64 -6.02
C LEU A 86 14.78 -10.82 -5.06
N ALA A 87 14.02 -10.84 -3.96
CA ALA A 87 14.02 -11.96 -3.01
C ALA A 87 13.53 -13.27 -3.66
N ARG A 88 12.49 -13.21 -4.52
CA ARG A 88 12.00 -14.36 -5.30
C ARG A 88 13.04 -14.86 -6.28
N TYR A 89 13.64 -13.95 -7.04
CA TYR A 89 14.59 -14.31 -8.08
C TYR A 89 15.89 -14.87 -7.50
N THR A 90 16.41 -14.27 -6.43
CA THR A 90 17.68 -14.68 -5.79
C THR A 90 17.51 -15.80 -4.75
N GLY A 91 16.28 -16.16 -4.38
CA GLY A 91 16.00 -17.11 -3.31
C GLY A 91 16.37 -16.63 -1.90
N LYS A 92 16.78 -15.35 -1.74
CA LYS A 92 17.24 -14.76 -0.47
C LYS A 92 16.06 -14.35 0.44
N PHE A 93 15.13 -15.26 0.71
CA PHE A 93 14.03 -15.02 1.65
C PHE A 93 14.49 -15.11 3.10
N THR A 94 14.17 -14.09 3.90
CA THR A 94 14.53 -14.06 5.32
C THR A 94 13.33 -13.63 6.17
N ALA A 95 13.23 -14.14 7.41
CA ALA A 95 12.20 -13.72 8.35
C ALA A 95 12.27 -12.21 8.64
N TYR A 96 13.50 -11.66 8.66
CA TYR A 96 13.74 -10.23 8.80
C TYR A 96 13.20 -9.44 7.61
N GLY A 97 13.38 -9.93 6.37
CA GLY A 97 12.78 -9.32 5.18
C GLY A 97 11.25 -9.27 5.24
N SER A 98 10.60 -10.37 5.65
CA SER A 98 9.14 -10.38 5.83
C SER A 98 8.66 -9.41 6.93
N TYR A 99 9.46 -9.21 7.99
CA TYR A 99 9.18 -8.20 9.00
C TYR A 99 9.31 -6.78 8.43
N LEU A 100 10.37 -6.52 7.65
CA LEU A 100 10.58 -5.23 7.00
C LEU A 100 9.48 -4.88 6.00
N GLU A 101 8.94 -5.84 5.23
CA GLU A 101 7.82 -5.61 4.30
C GLU A 101 6.58 -5.03 5.02
N VAL A 102 6.22 -5.62 6.17
CA VAL A 102 5.10 -5.14 7.00
C VAL A 102 5.41 -3.77 7.62
N LEU A 103 6.64 -3.58 8.09
CA LEU A 103 7.08 -2.32 8.67
C LEU A 103 7.09 -1.19 7.64
N ASN A 104 7.71 -1.40 6.48
CA ASN A 104 7.85 -0.42 5.41
C ASN A 104 6.49 0.08 4.94
N SER A 105 5.57 -0.84 4.67
CA SER A 105 4.22 -0.47 4.27
C SER A 105 3.48 0.36 5.33
N ASN A 106 3.71 0.13 6.64
CA ASN A 106 3.14 0.99 7.69
C ASN A 106 3.80 2.37 7.71
N ILE A 107 5.12 2.43 7.59
CA ILE A 107 5.88 3.69 7.50
C ILE A 107 5.41 4.51 6.29
N LEU A 108 5.17 3.87 5.14
CA LEU A 108 4.66 4.52 3.94
C LEU A 108 3.31 5.20 4.19
N TYR A 109 2.32 4.48 4.73
CA TYR A 109 1.02 5.08 5.02
C TYR A 109 1.10 6.19 6.08
N SER A 110 1.90 6.01 7.13
CA SER A 110 2.14 7.07 8.12
C SER A 110 2.77 8.30 7.50
N SER A 111 3.80 8.12 6.66
CA SER A 111 4.50 9.22 5.99
C SER A 111 3.58 9.99 5.05
N ILE A 112 2.72 9.28 4.30
CA ILE A 112 1.69 9.87 3.45
C ILE A 112 0.76 10.75 4.28
N PHE A 113 0.08 10.20 5.28
CA PHE A 113 -0.98 10.92 5.97
C PHE A 113 -0.45 12.03 6.89
N ILE A 114 0.69 11.83 7.57
CA ILE A 114 1.34 12.91 8.35
C ILE A 114 1.78 14.03 7.40
N GLY A 115 2.43 13.66 6.29
CA GLY A 115 2.94 14.59 5.29
C GLY A 115 1.83 15.46 4.70
N LEU A 116 0.75 14.82 4.25
CA LEU A 116 -0.43 15.51 3.71
C LEU A 116 -1.08 16.41 4.76
N SER A 117 -1.30 15.89 5.97
CA SER A 117 -1.97 16.60 7.05
C SER A 117 -1.27 17.90 7.43
N VAL A 118 0.05 17.82 7.71
CA VAL A 118 0.86 18.99 8.08
C VAL A 118 1.02 19.92 6.89
N GLY A 119 1.21 19.37 5.69
CA GLY A 119 1.39 20.14 4.48
C GLY A 119 0.16 20.97 4.11
N THR A 120 -1.04 20.36 4.10
CA THR A 120 -2.28 21.09 3.78
C THR A 120 -2.66 22.08 4.86
N TYR A 121 -2.39 21.78 6.15
CA TYR A 121 -2.50 22.77 7.22
C TYR A 121 -1.60 23.99 6.97
N ARG A 122 -0.34 23.80 6.58
CA ARG A 122 0.58 24.91 6.27
C ARG A 122 0.16 25.71 5.04
N LEU A 123 -0.44 25.04 4.05
CA LEU A 123 -0.93 25.70 2.84
C LEU A 123 -2.17 26.58 3.12
N LEU A 124 -3.13 26.06 3.88
CA LEU A 124 -4.45 26.68 4.04
C LEU A 124 -4.66 27.42 5.37
N GLY A 125 -3.88 27.09 6.40
CA GLY A 125 -4.08 27.56 7.77
C GLY A 125 -5.24 26.89 8.52
N ASP A 126 -5.94 25.92 7.91
CA ASP A 126 -7.10 25.26 8.52
C ASP A 126 -6.68 24.06 9.39
N ILE A 127 -6.91 24.18 10.70
CA ILE A 127 -6.63 23.13 11.68
C ILE A 127 -7.42 21.84 11.44
N ASN A 128 -8.55 21.89 10.74
CA ASN A 128 -9.33 20.69 10.41
C ASN A 128 -8.52 19.71 9.56
N MET A 129 -7.58 20.19 8.74
CA MET A 129 -6.68 19.35 7.95
C MET A 129 -5.80 18.45 8.82
N LEU A 130 -5.44 18.92 10.02
CA LEU A 130 -4.72 18.11 11.00
C LEU A 130 -5.58 16.95 11.48
N TRP A 131 -6.83 17.24 11.85
CA TRP A 131 -7.77 16.22 12.34
C TRP A 131 -8.14 15.19 11.29
N PHE A 132 -8.42 15.61 10.06
CA PHE A 132 -8.70 14.69 8.96
C PHE A 132 -7.51 13.78 8.64
N GLY A 133 -6.30 14.34 8.62
CA GLY A 133 -5.09 13.56 8.40
C GLY A 133 -4.77 12.57 9.51
N ILE A 134 -4.91 12.98 10.78
CA ILE A 134 -4.76 12.08 11.94
C ILE A 134 -5.79 10.96 11.90
N SER A 135 -7.05 11.28 11.60
CA SER A 135 -8.12 10.29 11.43
C SER A 135 -7.77 9.29 10.32
N ALA A 136 -7.39 9.77 9.13
CA ALA A 136 -7.01 8.92 8.01
C ALA A 136 -5.85 7.98 8.36
N MET A 137 -4.80 8.50 9.00
CA MET A 137 -3.65 7.72 9.44
C MET A 137 -4.05 6.63 10.44
N LEU A 138 -4.75 7.02 11.52
CA LEU A 138 -5.09 6.12 12.61
C LEU A 138 -5.94 4.96 12.10
N PHE A 139 -7.02 5.27 11.39
CA PHE A 139 -7.94 4.24 10.91
C PHE A 139 -7.33 3.40 9.77
N LYS A 140 -6.41 3.95 8.97
CA LYS A 140 -5.65 3.14 8.01
C LYS A 140 -4.76 2.12 8.71
N LEU A 141 -4.05 2.50 9.78
CA LEU A 141 -3.22 1.59 10.55
C LEU A 141 -4.07 0.53 11.26
N LEU A 142 -5.20 0.92 11.85
CA LEU A 142 -6.14 0.00 12.49
C LEU A 142 -6.74 -1.00 11.49
N TYR A 143 -7.11 -0.55 10.29
CA TYR A 143 -7.57 -1.41 9.20
C TYR A 143 -6.54 -2.50 8.89
N ARG A 144 -5.27 -2.10 8.70
CA ARG A 144 -4.17 -3.03 8.39
C ARG A 144 -3.87 -3.98 9.55
N PHE A 145 -3.94 -3.48 10.78
CA PHE A 145 -3.74 -4.29 11.97
C PHE A 145 -4.82 -5.36 12.08
N SER A 146 -6.10 -4.99 11.90
CA SER A 146 -7.23 -5.93 11.91
C SER A 146 -7.09 -6.99 10.81
N GLU A 147 -6.71 -6.58 9.60
CA GLU A 147 -6.46 -7.51 8.48
C GLU A 147 -5.34 -8.51 8.79
N THR A 148 -4.21 -8.04 9.30
CA THR A 148 -3.05 -8.88 9.64
C THR A 148 -3.39 -9.87 10.77
N ARG A 149 -4.11 -9.40 11.79
CA ARG A 149 -4.59 -10.23 12.89
C ARG A 149 -5.57 -11.31 12.42
N ARG A 150 -6.56 -10.94 11.61
CA ARG A 150 -7.51 -11.91 11.03
C ARG A 150 -6.79 -12.97 10.19
N GLY A 151 -5.84 -12.56 9.35
CA GLY A 151 -5.06 -13.48 8.53
C GLY A 151 -4.30 -14.51 9.37
N THR A 152 -3.72 -14.07 10.50
CA THR A 152 -3.02 -14.96 11.43
C THR A 152 -3.99 -15.90 12.17
N LEU A 153 -5.12 -15.38 12.65
CA LEU A 153 -6.18 -16.17 13.30
C LEU A 153 -6.71 -17.26 12.38
N LEU A 154 -7.04 -16.93 11.13
CA LEU A 154 -7.56 -17.90 10.16
C LEU A 154 -6.52 -18.97 9.78
N LYS A 155 -5.23 -18.63 9.72
CA LYS A 155 -4.17 -19.62 9.53
C LYS A 155 -4.13 -20.61 10.70
N ASN A 156 -4.17 -20.11 11.94
CA ASN A 156 -4.19 -20.94 13.14
C ASN A 156 -5.45 -21.83 13.21
N LEU A 157 -6.62 -21.29 12.83
CA LEU A 157 -7.87 -22.04 12.78
C LEU A 157 -7.88 -23.11 11.68
N LYS A 158 -7.35 -22.81 10.48
CA LYS A 158 -7.18 -23.81 9.40
C LYS A 158 -6.18 -24.89 9.77
N GLN A 159 -5.17 -24.56 10.56
CA GLN A 159 -4.22 -25.54 11.10
C GLN A 159 -4.88 -26.45 12.15
N SER A 160 -5.96 -25.99 12.80
CA SER A 160 -6.77 -26.75 13.77
C SER A 160 -7.97 -27.50 13.17
N SER A 161 -8.41 -27.16 11.96
CA SER A 161 -9.59 -27.74 11.30
C SER A 161 -9.20 -28.39 9.98
N ARG A 162 -9.15 -29.72 9.97
CA ARG A 162 -8.88 -30.55 8.79
C ARG A 162 -10.14 -30.68 7.92
N TYR A 163 -10.68 -29.60 7.34
CA TYR A 163 -11.82 -29.70 6.40
C TYR A 163 -11.81 -28.71 5.23
N ALA A 164 -12.38 -29.22 4.13
CA ALA A 164 -12.30 -28.76 2.75
C ALA A 164 -12.78 -27.32 2.52
N PRO A 165 -12.19 -26.59 1.56
CA PRO A 165 -12.66 -25.28 1.17
C PRO A 165 -14.06 -25.38 0.54
N LEU A 166 -15.03 -24.66 1.11
CA LEU A 166 -16.29 -24.33 0.44
C LEU A 166 -15.96 -23.57 -0.85
N THR A 167 -16.14 -24.24 -1.98
CA THR A 167 -16.09 -23.66 -3.32
C THR A 167 -17.31 -22.75 -3.51
N LEU A 168 -17.17 -21.49 -3.12
CA LEU A 168 -18.08 -20.44 -3.57
C LEU A 168 -17.84 -20.23 -5.06
N ASN A 169 -18.83 -20.62 -5.87
CA ASN A 169 -18.89 -20.41 -7.32
C ASN A 169 -18.47 -18.98 -7.70
N GLN A 170 -17.28 -18.85 -8.29
CA GLN A 170 -16.73 -17.60 -8.79
C GLN A 170 -17.22 -17.34 -10.22
N ALA A 171 -18.51 -17.04 -10.38
CA ALA A 171 -18.95 -16.26 -11.53
C ALA A 171 -18.86 -14.77 -11.15
N SER A 172 -17.66 -14.19 -11.19
CA SER A 172 -17.52 -12.75 -10.95
C SER A 172 -18.01 -12.00 -12.19
N SER A 173 -19.22 -11.42 -12.10
CA SER A 173 -19.72 -10.50 -13.11
C SER A 173 -18.79 -9.28 -13.26
N ILE A 174 -18.69 -8.73 -14.48
CA ILE A 174 -17.81 -7.60 -14.83
C ILE A 174 -17.90 -6.44 -13.82
N TYR A 175 -19.09 -6.11 -13.32
CA TYR A 175 -19.25 -5.02 -12.36
C TYR A 175 -18.51 -5.27 -11.02
N LYS A 176 -18.46 -6.52 -10.52
CA LYS A 176 -17.73 -6.85 -9.28
C LYS A 176 -16.23 -6.62 -9.45
N ARG A 177 -15.71 -6.93 -10.64
CA ARG A 177 -14.30 -6.68 -10.98
C ARG A 177 -14.00 -5.19 -11.05
N VAL A 178 -14.84 -4.40 -11.72
CA VAL A 178 -14.68 -2.94 -11.80
C VAL A 178 -14.71 -2.30 -10.40
N LEU A 179 -15.66 -2.70 -9.56
CA LEU A 179 -15.75 -2.22 -8.18
C LEU A 179 -14.52 -2.59 -7.35
N TRP A 180 -14.01 -3.81 -7.52
CA TRP A 180 -12.79 -4.25 -6.84
C TRP A 180 -11.57 -3.41 -7.26
N GLU A 181 -11.38 -3.16 -8.56
CA GLU A 181 -10.27 -2.34 -9.04
C GLU A 181 -10.37 -0.89 -8.54
N ALA A 182 -11.58 -0.32 -8.53
CA ALA A 182 -11.82 1.02 -7.97
C ALA A 182 -11.50 1.06 -6.46
N PHE A 183 -11.93 0.04 -5.71
CA PHE A 183 -11.60 -0.09 -4.30
C PHE A 183 -10.08 -0.18 -4.06
N MET A 184 -9.39 -1.03 -4.83
CA MET A 184 -7.94 -1.16 -4.75
C MET A 184 -7.24 0.15 -5.08
N PHE A 185 -7.73 0.89 -6.09
CA PHE A 185 -7.21 2.19 -6.47
C PHE A 185 -7.40 3.25 -5.38
N LEU A 186 -8.57 3.30 -4.75
CA LEU A 186 -8.85 4.31 -3.73
C LEU A 186 -8.09 4.07 -2.42
N PHE A 187 -7.89 2.80 -2.04
CA PHE A 187 -7.51 2.48 -0.65
C PHE A 187 -6.16 1.79 -0.47
N PHE A 188 -5.47 1.39 -1.54
CA PHE A 188 -4.12 0.81 -1.46
C PHE A 188 -3.05 1.80 -1.94
N ALA A 189 -1.83 1.62 -1.42
CA ALA A 189 -0.68 2.51 -1.61
C ALA A 189 -0.52 2.98 -3.06
N GLY A 190 -0.48 2.07 -4.03
CA GLY A 190 -0.28 2.43 -5.44
C GLY A 190 -1.29 3.45 -5.97
N GLY A 191 -2.58 3.30 -5.67
CA GLY A 191 -3.60 4.23 -6.16
C GLY A 191 -3.73 5.49 -5.31
N ILE A 192 -3.58 5.40 -3.99
CA ILE A 192 -3.49 6.56 -3.09
C ILE A 192 -2.38 7.51 -3.57
N LEU A 193 -1.21 6.98 -3.92
CA LEU A 193 -0.07 7.77 -4.37
C LEU A 193 -0.31 8.46 -5.73
N LEU A 194 -0.99 7.79 -6.66
CA LEU A 194 -1.41 8.39 -7.93
C LEU A 194 -2.45 9.50 -7.72
N LEU A 195 -3.39 9.30 -6.79
CA LEU A 195 -4.36 10.33 -6.41
C LEU A 195 -3.68 11.53 -5.76
N ILE A 196 -2.70 11.32 -4.89
CA ILE A 196 -1.92 12.40 -4.30
C ILE A 196 -1.20 13.20 -5.39
N LEU A 197 -0.54 12.52 -6.34
CA LEU A 197 0.14 13.19 -7.44
C LEU A 197 -0.85 14.02 -8.29
N LEU A 198 -2.00 13.43 -8.64
CA LEU A 198 -3.04 14.11 -9.40
C LEU A 198 -3.56 15.36 -8.68
N PHE A 199 -3.96 15.22 -7.41
CA PHE A 199 -4.51 16.34 -6.63
C PHE A 199 -3.44 17.37 -6.24
N ALA A 200 -2.16 16.98 -6.16
CA ALA A 200 -1.06 17.91 -6.00
C ALA A 200 -0.89 18.80 -7.25
N ILE A 201 -1.02 18.23 -8.45
CA ILE A 201 -0.99 18.98 -9.71
C ILE A 201 -2.19 19.94 -9.80
N LEU A 202 -3.38 19.47 -9.40
CA LEU A 202 -4.60 20.28 -9.38
C LEU A 202 -4.64 21.31 -8.24
N ASN A 203 -3.68 21.25 -7.30
CA ASN A 203 -3.63 22.09 -6.09
C ASN A 203 -4.91 21.98 -5.23
N GLN A 204 -5.46 20.77 -5.11
CA GLN A 204 -6.70 20.47 -4.37
C GLN A 204 -6.51 19.35 -3.33
N LEU A 205 -5.32 19.25 -2.74
CA LEU A 205 -4.98 18.18 -1.79
C LEU A 205 -5.83 18.20 -0.51
N ASP A 206 -6.42 19.33 -0.18
CA ASP A 206 -7.37 19.50 0.91
C ASP A 206 -8.60 18.59 0.76
N ILE A 207 -9.19 18.53 -0.43
CA ILE A 207 -10.32 17.65 -0.75
C ILE A 207 -9.93 16.19 -0.52
N LEU A 208 -8.73 15.82 -0.95
CA LEU A 208 -8.23 14.45 -0.80
C LEU A 208 -8.01 14.07 0.67
N VAL A 209 -7.45 14.98 1.47
CA VAL A 209 -7.27 14.77 2.92
C VAL A 209 -8.61 14.62 3.63
N MET A 210 -9.58 15.49 3.32
CA MET A 210 -10.93 15.40 3.87
C MET A 210 -11.61 14.08 3.50
N PHE A 211 -11.52 13.69 2.21
CA PHE A 211 -12.06 12.42 1.72
C PHE A 211 -11.50 11.23 2.51
N TYR A 212 -10.18 11.14 2.68
CA TYR A 212 -9.58 10.04 3.43
C TYR A 212 -9.82 10.11 4.94
N GLY A 213 -9.91 11.31 5.51
CA GLY A 213 -10.22 11.51 6.93
C GLY A 213 -11.58 10.98 7.35
N VAL A 214 -12.55 10.97 6.43
CA VAL A 214 -13.91 10.44 6.64
C VAL A 214 -14.04 8.97 6.19
N THR A 215 -13.47 8.62 5.04
CA THR A 215 -13.68 7.28 4.45
C THR A 215 -12.90 6.18 5.18
N MET A 216 -11.70 6.44 5.70
CA MET A 216 -10.90 5.44 6.42
C MET A 216 -11.59 4.92 7.70
N PRO A 217 -12.17 5.76 8.57
CA PRO A 217 -13.00 5.29 9.68
C PRO A 217 -14.15 4.40 9.24
N LEU A 218 -14.90 4.82 8.21
CA LEU A 218 -16.04 4.04 7.71
C LEU A 218 -15.61 2.67 7.19
N LEU A 219 -14.52 2.61 6.42
CA LEU A 219 -13.98 1.34 5.93
C LEU A 219 -13.52 0.43 7.07
N PHE A 220 -12.88 0.99 8.08
CA PHE A 220 -12.48 0.22 9.26
C PHE A 220 -13.71 -0.40 9.95
N LEU A 221 -14.79 0.37 10.14
CA LEU A 221 -16.01 -0.15 10.76
C LEU A 221 -16.65 -1.25 9.92
N VAL A 222 -16.81 -1.03 8.62
CA VAL A 222 -17.39 -2.01 7.70
C VAL A 222 -16.57 -3.30 7.67
N GLN A 223 -15.24 -3.19 7.57
CA GLN A 223 -14.35 -4.35 7.58
C GLN A 223 -14.48 -5.14 8.88
N ASN A 224 -14.46 -4.49 10.04
CA ASN A 224 -14.55 -5.17 11.32
C ASN A 224 -15.93 -5.78 11.57
N TYR A 225 -16.99 -5.18 11.06
CA TYR A 225 -18.33 -5.76 11.08
C TYR A 225 -18.37 -7.10 10.31
N PHE A 226 -17.83 -7.14 9.09
CA PHE A 226 -17.74 -8.40 8.33
C PHE A 226 -16.83 -9.43 8.99
N HIS A 227 -15.68 -8.99 9.53
CA HIS A 227 -14.80 -9.88 10.29
C HIS A 227 -15.52 -10.53 11.49
N TRP A 228 -16.36 -9.76 12.20
CA TRP A 228 -17.14 -10.27 13.32
C TRP A 228 -18.21 -11.28 12.87
N LEU A 229 -18.93 -11.00 11.79
CA LEU A 229 -19.93 -11.93 11.23
C LEU A 229 -19.30 -13.27 10.84
N ASP A 230 -18.16 -13.24 10.16
CA ASP A 230 -17.43 -14.44 9.73
C ASP A 230 -16.94 -15.30 10.90
N LEU A 231 -16.56 -14.66 12.01
CA LEU A 231 -16.06 -15.34 13.21
C LEU A 231 -17.19 -15.85 14.12
N ARG A 232 -18.35 -15.18 14.14
CA ARG A 232 -19.53 -15.62 14.92
C ARG A 232 -20.24 -16.81 14.28
N GLY A 233 -20.18 -16.93 12.96
CA GLY A 233 -20.77 -18.05 12.21
C GLY A 233 -19.97 -19.36 12.26
N ARG A 234 -18.92 -19.44 13.06
CA ARG A 234 -18.04 -20.61 13.24
C ARG A 234 -17.99 -21.01 14.71
#